data_AF-A0A4X1U331-F1
#
_entry.id   AF-A0A4X1U331-F1
#
_cell.length_a   1.000
_cell.length_b   1.000
_cell.length_c   1.000
_cell.angle_alpha   90.00
_cell.angle_beta   90.00
_cell.angle_gamma   90.00
#
_symmetry.space_group_name_H-M   'P 1'
#
loop_
_entity.id
_entity.type
_entity.pdbx_description
1 polymer ?
#
loop_
_entity_poly.entity_id
_entity_poly.type
_entity_poly.pdbx_seq_one_letter_code
_entity_poly.pdbx_strand_id
1 'polypeptide(L)'
;MACLLRAFWAVSAAVLLSALWGTVAGDRLLVVPQDGSHWLSMKDIVVRLSEKGHEIVVVAPEINLLLTESKYYNRKIYPVPYDQEELEGRYRSFGRNHFSERWLLNAAQVEYRNNMIVINMYFLTCQSLLRDAATLSFLREAKFDALFTDPALPCGVILAEYLGLPSVYLFRGFPCSLENTFTRTPSPTSYVPRYYTAFSDRMTFPQRVANFLTRILENILLDLLYTKYEDLARDILKIEVDLPALYRKADIWLMRYDFVFEFPRPVMPNMVFIGGTNCKKVGVLSQENSTYKNASGNHCLFVFAL
;
A
#
# COMPACT_ATOMS: atom_id res chain seq x y z
N MET A 1 -28.32 39.34 -40.18
CA MET A 1 -28.73 38.59 -38.97
C MET A 1 -28.00 37.24 -38.80
N ALA A 2 -27.90 36.37 -39.82
CA ALA A 2 -27.29 35.04 -39.67
C ALA A 2 -25.80 35.01 -39.24
N CYS A 3 -24.98 35.96 -39.68
CA CYS A 3 -23.56 36.05 -39.28
C CYS A 3 -23.38 36.47 -37.81
N LEU A 4 -24.25 37.36 -37.30
CA LEU A 4 -24.22 37.79 -35.90
C LEU A 4 -24.59 36.66 -34.95
N LEU A 5 -25.59 35.83 -35.33
CA LEU A 5 -25.94 34.61 -34.59
C LEU A 5 -24.77 33.62 -34.56
N ARG A 6 -24.11 33.33 -35.68
CA ARG A 6 -22.96 32.41 -35.70
C ARG A 6 -21.78 32.90 -34.84
N ALA A 7 -21.48 34.20 -34.87
CA ALA A 7 -20.45 34.78 -34.02
C ALA A 7 -20.83 34.70 -32.53
N PHE A 8 -22.09 34.95 -32.18
CA PHE A 8 -22.58 34.82 -30.80
C PHE A 8 -22.46 33.39 -30.27
N TRP A 9 -22.83 32.39 -31.09
CA TRP A 9 -22.72 30.98 -30.72
C TRP A 9 -21.26 30.53 -30.57
N ALA A 10 -20.36 31.01 -31.44
CA ALA A 10 -18.93 30.70 -31.35
C ALA A 10 -18.28 31.32 -30.10
N VAL A 11 -18.64 32.56 -29.75
CA VAL A 11 -18.19 33.23 -28.52
C VAL A 11 -18.75 32.53 -27.28
N SER A 12 -20.03 32.18 -27.26
CA SER A 12 -20.64 31.43 -26.16
C SER A 12 -20.01 30.06 -25.96
N ALA A 13 -19.70 29.34 -27.04
CA ALA A 13 -19.02 28.05 -26.98
C ALA A 13 -17.57 28.19 -26.48
N ALA A 14 -16.84 29.22 -26.93
CA ALA A 14 -15.48 29.50 -26.46
C ALA A 14 -15.46 29.88 -24.97
N VAL A 15 -16.44 30.67 -24.51
CA VAL A 15 -16.61 31.01 -23.09
C VAL A 15 -16.93 29.76 -22.27
N LEU A 16 -17.83 28.88 -22.74
CA LEU A 16 -18.15 27.62 -22.08
C LEU A 16 -16.95 26.67 -22.00
N LEU A 17 -16.21 26.52 -23.10
CA LEU A 17 -14.99 25.71 -23.15
C LEU A 17 -13.88 26.28 -22.26
N SER A 18 -13.78 27.61 -22.16
CA SER A 18 -12.83 28.28 -21.25
C SER A 18 -13.24 28.17 -19.78
N ALA A 19 -14.55 28.14 -19.47
CA ALA A 19 -15.08 27.90 -18.14
C ALA A 19 -14.93 26.43 -17.71
N LEU A 20 -14.93 25.51 -18.67
CA LEU A 20 -14.62 24.09 -18.47
C LEU A 20 -13.11 23.79 -18.49
N TRP A 21 -12.27 24.76 -18.86
CA TRP A 21 -10.82 24.63 -18.88
C TRP A 21 -10.29 24.68 -17.45
N GLY A 22 -10.28 23.51 -16.81
CA GLY A 22 -9.91 23.34 -15.40
C GLY A 22 -10.95 22.57 -14.58
N THR A 23 -12.14 22.31 -15.12
CA THR A 23 -13.07 21.33 -14.53
C THR A 23 -12.67 19.94 -15.02
N VAL A 24 -11.85 19.24 -14.24
CA VAL A 24 -11.63 17.81 -14.44
C VAL A 24 -12.85 17.09 -13.88
N ALA A 25 -13.54 16.28 -14.71
CA ALA A 25 -14.53 15.35 -14.19
C ALA A 25 -13.78 14.39 -13.24
N GLY A 26 -14.15 14.40 -11.96
CA GLY A 26 -13.47 13.55 -10.98
C GLY A 26 -13.81 12.09 -11.22
N ASP A 27 -12.78 11.28 -11.44
CA ASP A 27 -12.92 9.82 -11.52
C ASP A 27 -13.50 9.23 -10.21
N ARG A 28 -14.19 8.11 -10.33
CA ARG A 28 -14.69 7.32 -9.21
C ARG A 28 -13.67 6.24 -8.86
N LEU A 29 -13.05 6.37 -7.69
CA LEU A 29 -11.93 5.54 -7.26
C LEU A 29 -12.36 4.53 -6.19
N LEU A 30 -11.99 3.26 -6.41
CA LEU A 30 -12.11 2.20 -5.42
C LEU A 30 -10.83 2.11 -4.61
N VAL A 31 -10.91 2.24 -3.29
CA VAL A 31 -9.76 2.13 -2.39
C VAL A 31 -9.85 0.82 -1.62
N VAL A 32 -8.82 -0.02 -1.74
CA VAL A 32 -8.67 -1.27 -1.00
C VAL A 32 -7.45 -1.16 -0.09
N PRO A 33 -7.63 -0.72 1.16
CA PRO A 33 -6.51 -0.45 2.06
C PRO A 33 -6.03 -1.70 2.79
N GLN A 34 -4.80 -1.63 3.31
CA GLN A 34 -4.39 -2.40 4.47
C GLN A 34 -4.56 -1.51 5.71
N ASP A 35 -5.05 -2.07 6.81
CA ASP A 35 -5.34 -1.31 8.03
C ASP A 35 -4.04 -0.90 8.78
N GLY A 36 -4.19 -0.18 9.89
CA GLY A 36 -3.06 0.27 10.70
C GLY A 36 -2.21 1.34 10.00
N SER A 37 -0.89 1.21 10.12
CA SER A 37 0.07 2.21 9.59
C SER A 37 0.02 2.37 8.06
N HIS A 38 -0.40 1.33 7.34
CA HIS A 38 -0.59 1.39 5.90
C HIS A 38 -1.74 2.35 5.55
N TRP A 39 -2.88 2.22 6.22
CA TRP A 39 -4.01 3.13 6.05
C TRP A 39 -3.66 4.57 6.38
N LEU A 40 -2.90 4.82 7.44
CA LEU A 40 -2.46 6.18 7.78
C LEU A 40 -1.70 6.86 6.63
N SER A 41 -0.88 6.09 5.90
CA SER A 41 -0.15 6.60 4.73
C SER A 41 -1.06 6.79 3.51
N MET A 42 -2.02 5.88 3.30
CA MET A 42 -2.98 5.98 2.19
C MET A 42 -3.98 7.13 2.39
N LYS A 43 -4.44 7.34 3.63
CA LYS A 43 -5.50 8.29 3.98
C LYS A 43 -5.17 9.70 3.55
N ASP A 44 -3.93 10.15 3.77
CA ASP A 44 -3.52 11.50 3.38
C ASP A 44 -3.62 11.70 1.85
N ILE A 45 -3.31 10.67 1.04
CA ILE A 45 -3.47 10.70 -0.42
C ILE A 45 -4.95 10.68 -0.81
N VAL A 46 -5.74 9.80 -0.19
CA VAL A 46 -7.19 9.70 -0.40
C VAL A 46 -7.88 11.04 -0.17
N VAL A 47 -7.53 11.76 0.91
CA VAL A 47 -8.07 13.09 1.19
C VAL A 47 -7.74 14.07 0.06
N ARG A 48 -6.51 14.07 -0.46
CA ARG A 48 -6.13 14.98 -1.56
C ARG A 48 -6.80 14.63 -2.88
N LEU A 49 -7.04 13.35 -3.15
CA LEU A 49 -7.81 12.93 -4.32
C LEU A 49 -9.27 13.41 -4.21
N SER A 50 -9.88 13.27 -3.04
CA SER A 50 -11.24 13.78 -2.78
C SER A 50 -11.35 15.29 -2.97
N GLU A 51 -10.39 16.06 -2.43
CA GLU A 51 -10.35 17.52 -2.60
C GLU A 51 -10.14 17.95 -4.06
N LYS A 52 -9.55 17.08 -4.89
CA LYS A 52 -9.44 17.29 -6.35
C LYS A 52 -10.70 16.91 -7.12
N GLY A 53 -11.77 16.49 -6.44
CA GLY A 53 -13.08 16.21 -7.02
C GLY A 53 -13.35 14.73 -7.31
N HIS A 54 -12.42 13.82 -7.01
CA HIS A 54 -12.65 12.38 -7.19
C HIS A 54 -13.67 11.85 -6.19
N GLU A 55 -14.59 11.01 -6.66
CA GLU A 55 -15.50 10.26 -5.78
C GLU A 55 -14.76 9.04 -5.25
N ILE A 56 -14.71 8.85 -3.93
CA ILE A 56 -13.92 7.77 -3.33
C ILE A 56 -14.81 6.83 -2.52
N VAL A 57 -14.65 5.53 -2.79
CA VAL A 57 -15.23 4.46 -1.98
C VAL A 57 -14.12 3.61 -1.39
N VAL A 58 -14.02 3.58 -0.06
CA VAL A 58 -13.10 2.74 0.69
C VAL A 58 -13.81 1.47 1.11
N VAL A 59 -13.28 0.32 0.71
CA VAL A 59 -13.76 -0.98 1.18
C VAL A 59 -13.15 -1.25 2.56
N ALA A 60 -13.98 -1.51 3.56
CA ALA A 60 -13.52 -1.69 4.93
C ALA A 60 -14.22 -2.88 5.60
N PRO A 61 -13.49 -3.75 6.32
CA PRO A 61 -14.14 -4.75 7.15
C PRO A 61 -14.92 -4.06 8.28
N GLU A 62 -16.01 -4.69 8.72
CA GLU A 62 -16.84 -4.16 9.82
C GLU A 62 -16.00 -3.97 11.10
N ILE A 63 -15.14 -4.94 11.40
CA ILE A 63 -14.14 -4.88 12.48
C ILE A 63 -12.80 -4.43 11.88
N ASN A 64 -12.31 -3.29 12.33
CA ASN A 64 -11.12 -2.61 11.81
C ASN A 64 -10.43 -1.78 12.92
N LEU A 65 -9.19 -1.36 12.69
CA LEU A 65 -8.41 -0.54 13.60
C LEU A 65 -8.65 0.96 13.35
N LEU A 66 -8.42 1.42 12.12
CA LEU A 66 -8.32 2.86 11.81
C LEU A 66 -9.19 3.32 10.63
N LEU A 67 -9.98 2.42 10.04
CA LEU A 67 -10.83 2.68 8.88
C LEU A 67 -12.18 3.29 9.32
N THR A 68 -12.15 4.51 9.85
CA THR A 68 -13.33 5.22 10.37
C THR A 68 -14.04 6.08 9.32
N GLU A 69 -15.23 6.59 9.66
CA GLU A 69 -16.01 7.51 8.80
C GLU A 69 -15.27 8.81 8.49
N SER A 70 -15.57 9.38 7.33
CA SER A 70 -14.98 10.64 6.88
C SER A 70 -15.88 11.35 5.88
N LYS A 71 -15.76 12.67 5.79
CA LYS A 71 -16.40 13.46 4.74
C LYS A 71 -15.69 13.35 3.37
N TYR A 72 -14.48 12.79 3.33
CA TYR A 72 -13.66 12.71 2.11
C TYR A 72 -13.87 11.41 1.31
N TYR A 73 -14.55 10.42 1.87
CA TYR A 73 -14.80 9.15 1.21
C TYR A 73 -16.02 8.45 1.80
N ASN A 74 -16.68 7.64 1.00
CA ASN A 74 -17.72 6.72 1.45
C ASN A 74 -17.08 5.38 1.82
N ARG A 75 -17.70 4.64 2.76
CA ARG A 75 -17.25 3.30 3.14
C ARG A 75 -18.21 2.24 2.62
N LYS A 76 -17.68 1.19 2.00
CA LYS A 76 -18.40 -0.06 1.75
C LYS A 76 -17.95 -1.09 2.77
N ILE A 77 -18.84 -1.37 3.71
CA ILE A 77 -18.59 -2.30 4.82
C ILE A 77 -18.96 -3.73 4.42
N TYR A 78 -18.15 -4.70 4.82
CA TYR A 78 -18.40 -6.14 4.67
C TYR A 78 -18.08 -6.90 5.97
N PRO A 79 -18.75 -8.02 6.25
CA PRO A 79 -18.61 -8.75 7.50
C PRO A 79 -17.32 -9.57 7.57
N VAL A 80 -16.82 -9.83 8.78
CA VAL A 80 -15.62 -10.65 9.04
C VAL A 80 -15.84 -11.65 10.19
N PRO A 81 -15.13 -12.79 10.22
CA PRO A 81 -15.42 -13.88 11.15
C PRO A 81 -14.70 -13.72 12.51
N TYR A 82 -14.38 -12.50 12.92
CA TYR A 82 -13.66 -12.20 14.16
C TYR A 82 -14.18 -10.91 14.78
N ASP A 83 -14.03 -10.76 16.08
CA ASP A 83 -14.42 -9.56 16.81
C ASP A 83 -13.24 -8.60 17.05
N GLN A 84 -13.54 -7.46 17.67
CA GLN A 84 -12.55 -6.42 17.98
C GLN A 84 -11.48 -6.90 18.98
N GLU A 85 -11.85 -7.76 19.94
CA GLU A 85 -10.92 -8.26 20.94
C GLU A 85 -9.88 -9.18 20.29
N GLU A 86 -10.31 -10.08 19.40
CA GLU A 86 -9.41 -10.94 18.64
C GLU A 86 -8.46 -10.12 17.76
N LEU A 87 -8.98 -9.12 17.04
CA LEU A 87 -8.20 -8.22 16.20
C LEU A 87 -7.08 -7.56 17.02
N GLU A 88 -7.43 -6.88 18.11
CA GLU A 88 -6.47 -6.20 18.97
C GLU A 88 -5.51 -7.17 19.67
N GLY A 89 -6.00 -8.34 20.08
CA GLY A 89 -5.19 -9.38 20.72
C GLY A 89 -4.08 -9.90 19.81
N ARG A 90 -4.40 -10.13 18.53
CA ARG A 90 -3.41 -10.53 17.52
C ARG A 90 -2.36 -9.44 17.26
N TYR A 91 -2.76 -8.17 17.17
CA TYR A 91 -1.81 -7.05 17.02
C TYR A 91 -0.91 -6.87 18.25
N ARG A 92 -1.47 -6.97 19.45
CA ARG A 92 -0.70 -6.94 20.71
C ARG A 92 0.31 -8.08 20.77
N SER A 93 -0.10 -9.30 20.39
CA SER A 93 0.79 -10.46 20.31
C SER A 93 1.92 -10.24 19.30
N PHE A 94 1.57 -9.80 18.09
CA PHE A 94 2.53 -9.49 17.03
C PHE A 94 3.60 -8.49 17.47
N GLY A 95 3.18 -7.38 18.10
CA GLY A 95 4.09 -6.36 18.62
C GLY A 95 4.99 -6.89 19.74
N ARG A 96 4.40 -7.54 20.76
CA ARG A 96 5.15 -8.05 21.92
C ARG A 96 6.22 -9.07 21.52
N ASN A 97 5.90 -9.96 20.59
CA ASN A 97 6.82 -10.99 20.10
C ASN A 97 7.97 -10.40 19.26
N HIS A 98 7.85 -9.17 18.74
CA HIS A 98 8.96 -8.52 18.06
C HIS A 98 10.11 -8.16 19.03
N PHE A 99 9.77 -7.91 20.30
CA PHE A 99 10.72 -7.55 21.35
C PHE A 99 11.12 -8.71 22.28
N SER A 100 10.58 -9.92 22.06
CA SER A 100 10.97 -11.08 22.86
C SER A 100 12.40 -11.52 22.54
N GLU A 101 13.15 -11.94 23.56
CA GLU A 101 14.49 -12.52 23.37
C GLU A 101 14.44 -13.72 22.41
N ARG A 102 15.44 -13.80 21.51
CA ARG A 102 15.49 -14.81 20.45
C ARG A 102 16.87 -15.45 20.40
N TRP A 103 16.87 -16.76 20.19
CA TRP A 103 18.10 -17.49 19.93
C TRP A 103 18.42 -17.46 18.43
N LEU A 104 19.69 -17.29 18.07
CA LEU A 104 20.08 -17.13 16.66
C LEU A 104 19.63 -18.30 15.77
N LEU A 105 19.68 -19.54 16.27
CA LEU A 105 19.30 -20.74 15.50
C LEU A 105 17.80 -20.84 15.21
N ASN A 106 16.92 -20.18 15.99
CA ASN A 106 15.47 -20.22 15.77
C ASN A 106 14.88 -18.87 15.32
N ALA A 107 15.70 -17.83 15.19
CA ALA A 107 15.27 -16.47 14.88
C ALA A 107 14.37 -16.41 13.64
N ALA A 108 14.76 -17.08 12.54
CA ALA A 108 13.97 -17.10 11.30
C ALA A 108 12.59 -17.76 11.48
N GLN A 109 12.53 -18.86 12.23
CA GLN A 109 11.27 -19.57 12.50
C GLN A 109 10.35 -18.74 13.40
N VAL A 110 10.91 -18.07 14.41
CA VAL A 110 10.16 -17.17 15.31
C VAL A 110 9.64 -15.97 14.53
N GLU A 111 10.47 -15.35 13.68
CA GLU A 111 10.01 -14.26 12.81
C GLU A 111 8.88 -14.70 11.89
N TYR A 112 9.01 -15.86 11.23
CA TYR A 112 7.97 -16.41 10.37
C TYR A 112 6.65 -16.57 11.15
N ARG A 113 6.70 -17.28 12.30
CA ARG A 113 5.50 -17.51 13.12
C ARG A 113 4.86 -16.21 13.58
N ASN A 114 5.66 -15.21 13.94
CA ASN A 114 5.15 -13.93 14.37
C ASN A 114 4.45 -13.18 13.23
N ASN A 115 5.10 -13.06 12.06
CA ASN A 115 4.51 -12.42 10.88
C ASN A 115 3.20 -13.11 10.45
N MET A 116 3.11 -14.43 10.59
CA MET A 116 1.91 -15.18 10.25
C MET A 116 0.70 -14.86 11.14
N ILE A 117 0.87 -14.27 12.33
CA ILE A 117 -0.26 -13.82 13.17
C ILE A 117 -1.09 -12.78 12.42
N VAL A 118 -0.41 -11.80 11.83
CA VAL A 118 -1.04 -10.68 11.11
C VAL A 118 -1.38 -11.08 9.67
N ILE A 119 -0.49 -11.80 8.97
CA ILE A 119 -0.74 -12.24 7.59
C ILE A 119 -1.96 -13.17 7.49
N ASN A 120 -2.12 -14.13 8.42
CA ASN A 120 -3.30 -15.00 8.42
C ASN A 120 -4.58 -14.22 8.72
N MET A 121 -4.53 -13.21 9.58
CA MET A 121 -5.68 -12.35 9.86
C MET A 121 -6.11 -11.59 8.60
N TYR A 122 -5.16 -10.91 7.93
CA TYR A 122 -5.47 -10.22 6.69
C TYR A 122 -5.92 -11.15 5.56
N PHE A 123 -5.42 -12.39 5.54
CA PHE A 123 -5.92 -13.41 4.62
C PHE A 123 -7.41 -13.71 4.87
N LEU A 124 -7.82 -13.87 6.14
CA LEU A 124 -9.24 -14.05 6.50
C LEU A 124 -10.07 -12.83 6.10
N THR A 125 -9.60 -11.62 6.40
CA THR A 125 -10.23 -10.36 5.98
C THR A 125 -10.42 -10.31 4.46
N CYS A 126 -9.39 -10.68 3.70
CA CYS A 126 -9.46 -10.70 2.25
C CYS A 126 -10.43 -11.77 1.72
N GLN A 127 -10.39 -12.97 2.30
CA GLN A 127 -11.28 -14.05 1.93
C GLN A 127 -12.75 -13.67 2.18
N SER A 128 -13.04 -12.99 3.30
CA SER A 128 -14.39 -12.46 3.58
C SER A 128 -14.85 -11.45 2.52
N LEU A 129 -14.00 -10.50 2.14
CA LEU A 129 -14.31 -9.55 1.08
C LEU A 129 -14.60 -10.25 -0.26
N LEU A 130 -13.69 -11.12 -0.69
CA LEU A 130 -13.78 -11.77 -1.99
C LEU A 130 -14.84 -12.87 -2.05
N ARG A 131 -15.43 -13.28 -0.92
CA ARG A 131 -16.55 -14.22 -0.86
C ARG A 131 -17.89 -13.57 -0.55
N ASP A 132 -17.91 -12.28 -0.23
CA ASP A 132 -19.16 -11.55 0.01
C ASP A 132 -19.80 -11.13 -1.31
N ALA A 133 -20.75 -11.94 -1.79
CA ALA A 133 -21.42 -11.73 -3.07
C ALA A 133 -22.14 -10.38 -3.15
N ALA A 134 -22.70 -9.90 -2.04
CA ALA A 134 -23.39 -8.61 -1.99
C ALA A 134 -22.41 -7.43 -2.21
N THR A 135 -21.24 -7.47 -1.58
CA THR A 135 -20.18 -6.48 -1.81
C THR A 135 -19.64 -6.57 -3.22
N LEU A 136 -19.34 -7.77 -3.73
CA LEU A 136 -18.84 -7.90 -5.10
C LEU A 136 -19.84 -7.42 -6.16
N SER A 137 -21.14 -7.68 -5.98
CA SER A 137 -22.19 -7.16 -6.89
C SER A 137 -22.19 -5.63 -6.89
N PHE A 138 -22.20 -5.02 -5.70
CA PHE A 138 -22.13 -3.57 -5.55
C PHE A 138 -20.89 -2.99 -6.24
N LEU A 139 -19.71 -3.60 -6.04
CA LEU A 139 -18.46 -3.10 -6.61
C LEU A 139 -18.46 -3.17 -8.14
N ARG A 140 -19.06 -4.21 -8.73
CA ARG A 140 -19.21 -4.35 -10.18
C ARG A 140 -20.20 -3.33 -10.75
N GLU A 141 -21.32 -3.11 -10.07
CA GLU A 141 -22.38 -2.21 -10.53
C GLU A 141 -22.00 -0.73 -10.38
N ALA A 142 -21.16 -0.40 -9.40
CA ALA A 142 -20.74 0.96 -9.11
C ALA A 142 -19.83 1.60 -10.18
N LYS A 143 -19.27 0.79 -11.11
CA LYS A 143 -18.45 1.22 -12.26
C LYS A 143 -17.35 2.21 -11.87
N PHE A 144 -16.37 1.72 -11.11
CA PHE A 144 -15.17 2.49 -10.79
C PHE A 144 -14.27 2.67 -12.01
N ASP A 145 -13.49 3.75 -12.02
CA ASP A 145 -12.55 4.06 -13.10
C ASP A 145 -11.15 3.49 -12.81
N ALA A 146 -10.77 3.41 -11.53
CA ALA A 146 -9.49 2.83 -11.10
C ALA A 146 -9.54 2.31 -9.66
N LEU A 147 -8.60 1.41 -9.34
CA LEU A 147 -8.40 0.86 -8.00
C LEU A 147 -7.09 1.37 -7.38
N PHE A 148 -7.16 1.89 -6.16
CA PHE A 148 -6.02 2.33 -5.36
C PHE A 148 -5.81 1.42 -4.15
N THR A 149 -4.64 0.79 -4.02
CA THR A 149 -4.39 -0.20 -2.96
C THR A 149 -2.96 -0.19 -2.45
N ASP A 150 -2.74 -0.68 -1.23
CA ASP A 150 -1.40 -1.09 -0.79
C ASP A 150 -1.18 -2.57 -1.14
N PRO A 151 -0.22 -2.88 -2.03
CA PRO A 151 -0.02 -4.23 -2.55
C PRO A 151 0.76 -5.15 -1.60
N ALA A 152 1.05 -4.76 -0.35
CA ALA A 152 1.75 -5.62 0.62
C ALA A 152 1.10 -7.01 0.77
N LEU A 153 -0.22 -7.07 0.62
CA LEU A 153 -0.99 -8.31 0.54
C LEU A 153 -1.86 -8.31 -0.74
N PRO A 154 -2.06 -9.46 -1.40
CA PRO A 154 -2.66 -9.51 -2.74
C PRO A 154 -4.13 -9.11 -2.86
N CYS A 155 -4.83 -8.72 -1.79
CA CYS A 155 -6.30 -8.60 -1.84
C CYS A 155 -6.79 -7.58 -2.86
N GLY A 156 -6.26 -6.36 -2.83
CA GLY A 156 -6.58 -5.33 -3.81
C GLY A 156 -6.11 -5.67 -5.22
N VAL A 157 -5.03 -6.44 -5.33
CA VAL A 157 -4.47 -6.92 -6.60
C VAL A 157 -5.41 -7.95 -7.26
N ILE A 158 -5.93 -8.91 -6.48
CA ILE A 158 -6.92 -9.87 -6.95
C ILE A 158 -8.23 -9.18 -7.31
N LEU A 159 -8.67 -8.22 -6.48
CA LEU A 159 -9.91 -7.50 -6.74
C LEU A 159 -9.83 -6.59 -7.98
N ALA A 160 -8.66 -5.99 -8.26
CA ALA A 160 -8.43 -5.22 -9.48
C ALA A 160 -8.63 -6.08 -10.73
N GLU A 161 -8.03 -7.28 -10.74
CA GLU A 161 -8.21 -8.25 -11.83
C GLU A 161 -9.67 -8.69 -11.95
N TYR A 162 -10.33 -9.02 -10.83
CA TYR A 162 -11.72 -9.46 -10.82
C TYR A 162 -12.68 -8.43 -11.43
N LEU A 163 -12.43 -7.14 -11.16
CA LEU A 163 -13.23 -6.03 -11.67
C LEU A 163 -12.76 -5.51 -13.04
N GLY A 164 -11.60 -5.96 -13.52
CA GLY A 164 -10.98 -5.46 -14.75
C GLY A 164 -10.58 -3.99 -14.67
N LEU A 165 -10.17 -3.51 -13.50
CA LEU A 165 -9.83 -2.11 -13.26
C LEU A 165 -8.33 -1.84 -13.43
N PRO A 166 -7.94 -0.68 -14.01
CA PRO A 166 -6.57 -0.21 -13.88
C PRO A 166 -6.27 0.04 -12.41
N SER A 167 -5.03 -0.22 -12.00
CA SER A 167 -4.65 -0.22 -10.59
C SER A 167 -3.39 0.59 -10.28
N VAL A 168 -3.49 1.37 -9.20
CA VAL A 168 -2.44 2.22 -8.66
C VAL A 168 -2.06 1.69 -7.29
N TYR A 169 -0.78 1.36 -7.11
CA TYR A 169 -0.27 0.73 -5.90
C TYR A 169 0.51 1.74 -5.06
N LEU A 170 0.11 1.95 -3.81
CA LEU A 170 0.88 2.71 -2.84
C LEU A 170 1.75 1.79 -2.01
N PHE A 171 3.08 1.86 -2.16
CA PHE A 171 3.92 0.81 -1.61
C PHE A 171 5.26 1.29 -1.04
N ARG A 172 5.70 0.74 0.09
CA ARG A 172 7.05 0.99 0.63
C ARG A 172 8.09 -0.01 0.13
N GLY A 173 7.69 -1.23 -0.20
CA GLY A 173 8.58 -2.35 -0.53
C GLY A 173 8.15 -3.61 0.21
N PHE A 174 8.40 -4.78 -0.38
CA PHE A 174 8.18 -6.05 0.31
C PHE A 174 9.35 -6.32 1.25
N PRO A 175 9.14 -7.10 2.32
CA PRO A 175 10.24 -7.84 2.93
C PRO A 175 11.04 -8.52 1.82
N CYS A 176 12.38 -8.49 1.93
CA CYS A 176 13.25 -9.09 0.93
C CYS A 176 13.07 -8.52 -0.50
N SER A 177 12.66 -7.27 -0.69
CA SER A 177 12.66 -6.61 -2.00
C SER A 177 11.98 -7.42 -3.14
N LEU A 178 10.88 -8.12 -2.82
CA LEU A 178 10.16 -9.00 -3.76
C LEU A 178 9.50 -8.21 -4.89
N GLU A 179 9.26 -6.91 -4.69
CA GLU A 179 8.75 -6.03 -5.73
C GLU A 179 9.61 -6.10 -6.98
N ASN A 180 10.90 -6.41 -6.84
CA ASN A 180 11.83 -6.54 -7.95
C ASN A 180 11.60 -7.80 -8.78
N THR A 181 11.24 -8.90 -8.11
CA THR A 181 10.85 -10.14 -8.78
C THR A 181 9.52 -9.93 -9.51
N PHE A 182 8.56 -9.29 -8.85
CA PHE A 182 7.26 -8.99 -9.46
C PHE A 182 7.41 -8.08 -10.66
N THR A 183 8.04 -6.92 -10.51
CA THR A 183 8.23 -5.93 -11.58
C THR A 183 9.30 -6.31 -12.61
N ARG A 184 10.03 -7.42 -12.42
CA ARG A 184 11.18 -7.86 -13.23
C ARG A 184 12.31 -6.82 -13.31
N THR A 185 12.46 -5.98 -12.29
CA THR A 185 13.58 -5.04 -12.21
C THR A 185 14.85 -5.74 -11.69
N PRO A 186 16.01 -5.55 -12.32
CA PRO A 186 17.28 -6.07 -11.82
C PRO A 186 17.61 -5.57 -10.40
N SER A 187 18.02 -6.49 -9.53
CA SER A 187 18.53 -6.17 -8.19
C SER A 187 19.75 -7.06 -7.90
N PRO A 188 20.93 -6.71 -8.45
CA PRO A 188 22.10 -7.56 -8.41
C PRO A 188 22.67 -7.72 -7.00
N THR A 189 22.76 -8.95 -6.53
CA THR A 189 23.26 -9.30 -5.18
C THR A 189 24.75 -9.04 -5.02
N SER A 190 25.47 -8.68 -6.08
CA SER A 190 26.87 -8.32 -6.00
C SER A 190 27.09 -6.96 -5.33
N TYR A 191 26.15 -6.01 -5.46
CA TYR A 191 26.30 -4.65 -4.89
C TYR A 191 25.02 -4.11 -4.23
N VAL A 192 23.87 -4.77 -4.40
CA VAL A 192 22.65 -4.45 -3.64
C VAL A 192 22.55 -5.41 -2.44
N PRO A 193 22.74 -4.92 -1.21
CA PRO A 193 22.64 -5.79 -0.03
C PRO A 193 21.19 -6.23 0.23
N ARG A 194 21.01 -7.43 0.77
CA ARG A 194 19.72 -7.96 1.20
C ARG A 194 19.39 -7.44 2.59
N TYR A 195 18.13 -7.14 2.83
CA TYR A 195 17.66 -6.45 4.04
C TYR A 195 18.14 -7.12 5.33
N TYR A 196 18.08 -8.46 5.40
CA TYR A 196 18.47 -9.22 6.59
C TYR A 196 19.99 -9.42 6.78
N THR A 197 20.81 -8.99 5.83
CA THR A 197 22.28 -9.15 5.94
C THR A 197 22.95 -8.00 6.68
N ALA A 198 22.28 -6.84 6.81
CA ALA A 198 22.85 -5.60 7.32
C ALA A 198 24.17 -5.18 6.62
N PHE A 199 24.40 -5.65 5.38
CA PHE A 199 25.55 -5.25 4.58
C PHE A 199 25.34 -3.88 3.90
N SER A 200 26.43 -3.28 3.43
CA SER A 200 26.41 -2.08 2.59
C SER A 200 26.59 -2.42 1.11
N ASP A 201 26.63 -1.41 0.23
CA ASP A 201 27.03 -1.55 -1.18
C ASP A 201 28.50 -1.98 -1.33
N ARG A 202 29.30 -1.83 -0.28
CA ARG A 202 30.69 -2.30 -0.19
C ARG A 202 30.75 -3.66 0.50
N MET A 203 30.64 -4.73 -0.29
CA MET A 203 30.77 -6.12 0.17
C MET A 203 32.07 -6.77 -0.32
N THR A 204 32.75 -7.48 0.59
CA THR A 204 33.79 -8.47 0.28
C THR A 204 33.21 -9.67 -0.48
N PHE A 205 34.07 -10.50 -1.07
CA PHE A 205 33.61 -11.71 -1.77
C PHE A 205 32.75 -12.64 -0.89
N PRO A 206 33.15 -13.01 0.35
CA PRO A 206 32.30 -13.83 1.22
C PRO A 206 30.96 -13.17 1.56
N GLN A 207 30.93 -11.85 1.77
CA GLN A 207 29.67 -11.13 1.99
C GLN A 207 28.77 -11.19 0.76
N ARG A 208 29.32 -11.09 -0.46
CA ARG A 208 28.52 -11.24 -1.70
C ARG A 208 27.95 -12.65 -1.83
N VAL A 209 28.71 -13.68 -1.46
CA VAL A 209 28.22 -15.06 -1.43
C VAL A 209 27.08 -15.21 -0.43
N ALA A 210 27.25 -14.72 0.80
CA ALA A 210 26.20 -14.73 1.81
C ALA A 210 24.95 -13.95 1.33
N ASN A 211 25.15 -12.79 0.72
CA ASN A 211 24.08 -11.95 0.18
C ASN A 211 23.28 -12.67 -0.94
N PHE A 212 23.97 -13.40 -1.80
CA PHE A 212 23.35 -14.24 -2.82
C PHE A 212 22.56 -15.41 -2.23
N LEU A 213 23.12 -16.12 -1.24
CA LEU A 213 22.43 -17.21 -0.55
C LEU A 213 21.18 -16.72 0.19
N THR A 214 21.26 -15.56 0.84
CA THR A 214 20.10 -14.91 1.47
C THR A 214 18.99 -14.65 0.46
N ARG A 215 19.32 -14.14 -0.74
CA ARG A 215 18.32 -13.92 -1.80
C ARG A 215 17.55 -15.19 -2.17
N ILE A 216 18.21 -16.35 -2.24
CA ILE A 216 17.57 -17.63 -2.56
C ILE A 216 16.59 -18.03 -1.45
N LEU A 217 17.02 -17.93 -0.19
CA LEU A 217 16.20 -18.30 0.97
C LEU A 217 14.96 -17.40 1.10
N GLU A 218 15.10 -16.11 0.82
CA GLU A 218 14.01 -15.14 0.88
C GLU A 218 12.88 -15.47 -0.10
N ASN A 219 13.18 -15.91 -1.32
CA ASN A 219 12.15 -16.31 -2.29
C ASN A 219 11.29 -17.46 -1.77
N ILE A 220 11.94 -18.50 -1.19
CA ILE A 220 11.22 -19.65 -0.61
C ILE A 220 10.31 -19.20 0.53
N LEU A 221 10.80 -18.32 1.41
CA LEU A 221 10.01 -17.79 2.51
C LEU A 221 8.76 -17.06 1.99
N LEU A 222 8.91 -16.26 0.95
CA LEU A 222 7.81 -15.48 0.39
C LEU A 222 6.78 -16.35 -0.33
N ASP A 223 7.21 -17.39 -1.06
CA ASP A 223 6.29 -18.36 -1.67
C ASP A 223 5.37 -18.98 -0.58
N LEU A 224 5.95 -19.35 0.57
CA LEU A 224 5.19 -19.90 1.71
C LEU A 224 4.20 -18.88 2.31
N LEU A 225 4.53 -17.59 2.31
CA LEU A 225 3.66 -16.53 2.84
C LEU A 225 2.46 -16.27 1.92
N TYR A 226 2.63 -16.41 0.60
CA TYR A 226 1.64 -15.96 -0.38
C TYR A 226 0.87 -17.09 -1.09
N THR A 227 1.28 -18.37 -0.99
CA THR A 227 0.61 -19.49 -1.70
C THR A 227 -0.91 -19.52 -1.46
N LYS A 228 -1.36 -19.27 -0.23
CA LYS A 228 -2.79 -19.25 0.13
C LYS A 228 -3.59 -18.21 -0.67
N TYR A 229 -2.97 -17.07 -1.01
CA TYR A 229 -3.62 -16.04 -1.82
C TYR A 229 -3.72 -16.45 -3.28
N GLU A 230 -2.77 -17.23 -3.79
CA GLU A 230 -2.84 -17.76 -5.15
C GLU A 230 -3.99 -18.76 -5.28
N ASP A 231 -4.17 -19.63 -4.29
CA ASP A 231 -5.31 -20.55 -4.23
C ASP A 231 -6.65 -19.79 -4.17
N LEU A 232 -6.72 -18.74 -3.34
CA LEU A 232 -7.89 -17.87 -3.27
C LEU A 232 -8.13 -17.16 -4.61
N ALA A 233 -7.08 -16.63 -5.25
CA ALA A 233 -7.19 -15.96 -6.54
C ALA A 233 -7.69 -16.92 -7.64
N ARG A 234 -7.17 -18.15 -7.69
CA ARG A 234 -7.65 -19.21 -8.59
C ARG A 234 -9.13 -19.51 -8.37
N ASP A 235 -9.56 -19.60 -7.11
CA ASP A 235 -10.97 -19.83 -6.76
C ASP A 235 -11.87 -18.66 -7.18
N ILE A 236 -11.44 -17.42 -7.02
CA ILE A 236 -12.28 -16.24 -7.30
C ILE A 236 -12.29 -15.88 -8.79
N LEU A 237 -11.14 -15.92 -9.45
CA LEU A 237 -10.99 -15.50 -10.84
C LEU A 237 -11.33 -16.62 -11.84
N LYS A 238 -11.33 -17.89 -11.40
CA LYS A 238 -11.59 -19.08 -12.23
C LYS A 238 -10.67 -19.19 -13.46
N ILE A 239 -9.44 -18.73 -13.33
CA ILE A 239 -8.36 -18.81 -14.32
C ILE A 239 -7.10 -19.37 -13.66
N GLU A 240 -6.10 -19.77 -14.45
CA GLU A 240 -4.76 -20.00 -13.92
C GLU A 240 -4.17 -18.66 -13.42
N VAL A 241 -3.69 -18.64 -12.18
CA VAL A 241 -3.13 -17.45 -11.56
C VAL A 241 -1.68 -17.69 -11.17
N ASP A 242 -0.79 -16.86 -11.71
CA ASP A 242 0.56 -16.62 -11.20
C ASP A 242 0.54 -15.29 -10.44
N LEU A 243 0.67 -15.30 -9.11
CA LEU A 243 0.63 -14.07 -8.30
C LEU A 243 1.64 -13.00 -8.78
N PRO A 244 2.93 -13.34 -9.02
CA PRO A 244 3.85 -12.44 -9.71
C PRO A 244 3.32 -11.84 -11.01
N ALA A 245 2.62 -12.60 -11.86
CA ALA A 245 1.99 -12.06 -13.07
C ALA A 245 0.88 -11.08 -12.77
N LEU A 246 0.10 -11.34 -11.72
CA LEU A 246 -0.97 -10.46 -11.29
C LEU A 246 -0.43 -9.12 -10.82
N TYR A 247 0.62 -9.11 -9.98
CA TYR A 247 1.29 -7.88 -9.55
C TYR A 247 1.88 -7.07 -10.71
N ARG A 248 2.33 -7.74 -11.79
CA ARG A 248 2.87 -7.05 -12.98
C ARG A 248 1.84 -6.20 -13.73
N LYS A 249 0.56 -6.46 -13.53
CA LYS A 249 -0.53 -5.72 -14.20
C LYS A 249 -0.80 -4.34 -13.60
N ALA A 250 -0.10 -3.96 -12.54
CA ALA A 250 -0.24 -2.62 -11.97
C ALA A 250 0.15 -1.55 -13.00
N ASP A 251 -0.73 -0.55 -13.16
CA ASP A 251 -0.49 0.55 -14.07
C ASP A 251 0.53 1.53 -13.49
N ILE A 252 0.48 1.80 -12.19
CA ILE A 252 1.39 2.72 -11.49
C ILE A 252 1.79 2.15 -10.13
N TRP A 253 3.08 2.22 -9.83
CA TRP A 253 3.64 1.97 -8.49
C TRP A 253 4.08 3.29 -7.86
N LEU A 254 3.32 3.77 -6.89
CA LEU A 254 3.68 4.91 -6.04
C LEU A 254 4.56 4.44 -4.89
N MET A 255 5.87 4.61 -5.04
CA MET A 255 6.87 4.17 -4.07
C MET A 255 7.01 5.19 -2.94
N ARG A 256 6.67 4.81 -1.70
CA ARG A 256 6.71 5.63 -0.48
C ARG A 256 8.13 5.85 0.07
N TYR A 257 9.09 6.09 -0.81
CA TYR A 257 10.48 6.41 -0.47
C TYR A 257 11.09 7.26 -1.58
N ASP A 258 12.20 7.92 -1.26
CA ASP A 258 12.99 8.68 -2.23
C ASP A 258 14.18 7.82 -2.71
N PHE A 259 14.52 7.91 -4.00
CA PHE A 259 15.59 7.13 -4.60
C PHE A 259 16.97 7.45 -4.00
N VAL A 260 17.15 8.63 -3.38
CA VAL A 260 18.40 9.04 -2.72
C VAL A 260 18.75 8.13 -1.54
N PHE A 261 17.75 7.48 -0.91
CA PHE A 261 17.95 6.57 0.21
C PHE A 261 18.06 5.09 -0.20
N GLU A 262 18.11 4.81 -1.49
CA GLU A 262 18.08 3.45 -2.02
C GLU A 262 19.37 3.13 -2.79
N PHE A 263 19.73 1.85 -2.84
CA PHE A 263 20.88 1.40 -3.60
C PHE A 263 20.64 1.56 -5.11
N PRO A 264 21.65 2.00 -5.89
CA PRO A 264 21.48 2.30 -7.31
C PRO A 264 21.07 1.04 -8.08
N ARG A 265 19.86 1.04 -8.65
CA ARG A 265 19.32 -0.08 -9.42
C ARG A 265 18.29 0.40 -10.44
N PRO A 266 18.10 -0.31 -11.57
CA PRO A 266 17.04 0.03 -12.52
C PRO A 266 15.66 -0.12 -11.90
N VAL A 267 14.71 0.69 -12.38
CA VAL A 267 13.32 0.73 -11.94
C VAL A 267 12.42 0.79 -13.18
N MET A 268 11.17 0.34 -13.06
CA MET A 268 10.24 0.39 -14.19
C MET A 268 9.76 1.82 -14.45
N PRO A 269 9.42 2.20 -15.70
CA PRO A 269 8.92 3.53 -16.03
C PRO A 269 7.63 3.92 -15.30
N ASN A 270 6.84 2.94 -14.87
CA ASN A 270 5.61 3.16 -14.11
C ASN A 270 5.82 3.21 -12.59
N MET A 271 7.06 3.20 -12.10
CA MET A 271 7.40 3.42 -10.70
C MET A 271 7.69 4.89 -10.44
N VAL A 272 6.89 5.51 -9.58
CA VAL A 272 6.98 6.92 -9.21
C VAL A 272 7.35 7.04 -7.74
N PHE A 273 8.49 7.66 -7.45
CA PHE A 273 8.97 7.90 -6.08
C PHE A 273 8.26 9.11 -5.48
N ILE A 274 7.55 8.88 -4.39
CA ILE A 274 6.78 9.89 -3.65
C ILE A 274 7.25 9.96 -2.19
N GLY A 275 8.57 9.89 -1.98
CA GLY A 275 9.18 10.12 -0.68
C GLY A 275 8.74 11.45 -0.08
N GLY A 276 8.61 11.50 1.25
CA GLY A 276 8.28 12.74 1.97
C GLY A 276 6.80 13.16 1.92
N THR A 277 5.88 12.37 1.35
CA THR A 277 4.43 12.70 1.36
C THR A 277 3.83 12.83 2.76
N ASN A 278 4.43 12.17 3.75
CA ASN A 278 3.99 12.23 5.14
C ASN A 278 4.53 13.48 5.87
N CYS A 279 5.41 14.27 5.24
CA CYS A 279 5.92 15.51 5.82
C CYS A 279 4.85 16.60 5.73
N LYS A 280 4.13 16.80 6.84
CA LYS A 280 3.16 17.90 6.97
C LYS A 280 3.92 19.23 7.14
N LYS A 281 3.33 20.34 6.66
CA LYS A 281 3.85 21.69 6.95
C LYS A 281 4.05 21.83 8.46
N VAL A 282 5.10 22.55 8.86
CA VAL A 282 5.48 22.78 10.27
C VAL A 282 4.24 23.11 11.09
N GLY A 283 3.88 22.21 11.99
CA GLY A 283 2.78 22.39 12.93
C GLY A 283 3.23 23.12 14.18
N VAL A 284 2.29 23.75 14.88
CA VAL A 284 2.53 24.22 16.25
C VAL A 284 2.63 22.97 17.14
N LEU A 285 3.73 22.85 17.88
CA LEU A 285 3.88 21.79 18.88
C LEU A 285 2.75 21.92 19.91
N SER A 286 2.29 20.80 20.48
CA SER A 286 1.41 20.86 21.64
C SER A 286 2.05 21.71 22.74
N GLN A 287 1.24 22.28 23.62
CA GLN A 287 1.75 23.11 24.71
C GLN A 287 2.75 22.34 25.58
N GLU A 288 2.50 21.04 25.79
CA GLU A 288 3.40 20.12 26.46
C GLU A 288 4.74 19.96 25.71
N ASN A 289 4.73 19.62 24.43
CA ASN A 289 5.95 19.45 23.64
C ASN A 289 6.74 20.76 23.50
N SER A 290 6.02 21.89 23.43
CA SER A 290 6.62 23.24 23.44
C SER A 290 7.33 23.52 24.77
N THR A 291 6.75 23.06 25.88
CA THR A 291 7.35 23.22 27.21
C THR A 291 8.63 22.40 27.32
N TYR A 292 8.63 21.14 26.89
CA TYR A 292 9.85 20.32 26.86
C TYR A 292 10.93 20.90 25.93
N LYS A 293 10.52 21.38 24.75
CA LYS A 293 11.43 22.08 23.83
C LYS A 293 12.07 23.29 24.51
N ASN A 294 11.27 24.15 25.11
CA ASN A 294 11.77 25.36 25.76
C ASN A 294 12.64 25.04 27.00
N ALA A 295 12.26 24.04 27.79
CA ALA A 295 13.03 23.59 28.95
C ALA A 295 14.39 22.99 28.57
N SER A 296 14.50 22.37 27.39
CA SER A 296 15.77 21.81 26.91
C SER A 296 16.83 22.87 26.58
N GLY A 297 16.44 24.13 26.34
CA GLY A 297 17.37 25.20 25.98
C GLY A 297 18.22 24.84 24.76
N ASN A 298 19.54 24.72 24.97
CA ASN A 298 20.51 24.32 23.94
C ASN A 298 20.87 22.82 23.98
N HIS A 299 20.27 22.03 24.87
CA HIS A 299 20.54 20.61 24.99
C HIS A 299 19.75 19.77 23.98
N CYS A 300 20.29 18.60 23.63
CA CYS A 300 19.63 17.66 22.73
C CYS A 300 18.41 17.02 23.40
N LEU A 301 17.30 16.94 22.66
CA LEU A 301 16.12 16.16 23.03
C LEU A 301 16.18 14.80 22.35
N PHE A 302 16.09 13.73 23.16
CA PHE A 302 15.94 12.37 22.66
C PHE A 302 14.47 12.00 22.67
N VAL A 303 13.91 11.78 21.48
CA VAL A 303 12.52 11.37 21.31
C VAL A 303 12.49 9.86 21.10
N PHE A 304 11.83 9.16 22.01
CA PHE A 304 11.52 7.74 21.88
C PHE A 304 10.04 7.61 21.49
N ALA A 305 9.79 6.94 20.38
CA ALA A 305 8.45 6.58 19.94
C ALA A 305 8.41 5.06 19.73
N LEU A 306 7.38 4.41 20.25
CA LEU A 306 7.15 2.96 20.17
C LEU A 306 6.15 2.64 19.08
#